data_AF-A0A367KMG8-F1
#
_entry.id   AF-A0A367KMG8-F1
#
_cell.length_a   1.000
_cell.length_b   1.000
_cell.length_c   1.000
_cell.angle_alpha   90.00
_cell.angle_beta   90.00
_cell.angle_gamma   90.00
#
_symmetry.space_group_name_H-M   'P 1'
#
loop_
_entity.id
_entity.type
_entity.pdbx_description
1 polymer ?
#
loop_
_entity_poly.entity_id
_entity_poly.type
_entity_poly.pdbx_seq_one_letter_code
_entity_poly.pdbx_strand_id
1 'polypeptide(L)'
;MPAAAIQGYHFSTSAVPQLVPTYLISDAKVTFSQNSVRLNPDENINIQVQFTQPLSNETHLIYGGYLKVSSSDMNTNATHESHIPYFGALGNQRDLPILDTKTGYPFIGDSNGHILNTSLVYNFATTKRHWQPSSVLHLYTRLGSPTAIIKFELVSEQDQVIGQLWDGQSHYVSRNDHSNDLYDYALDWSGRILDNRNKSNVAPNGSFRIRAKALKIFGHPDRIDDWETWLSPSFRINRI
;
A
#
# COMPACT_ATOMS: atom_id res chain seq x y z
N MET A 1 13.77 -26.84 4.88
CA MET A 1 14.21 -25.77 5.80
C MET A 1 13.28 -25.78 7.00
N PRO A 2 13.77 -25.56 8.24
CA PRO A 2 12.86 -25.31 9.35
C PRO A 2 11.97 -24.10 9.03
N ALA A 3 10.90 -23.91 9.82
CA ALA A 3 10.09 -22.71 9.72
C ALA A 3 10.99 -21.47 9.80
N ALA A 4 10.54 -20.36 9.24
CA ALA A 4 11.25 -19.10 9.33
C ALA A 4 10.24 -17.95 9.37
N ALA A 5 10.67 -16.84 9.98
CA ALA A 5 9.99 -15.57 9.85
C ALA A 5 10.85 -14.60 9.04
N ILE A 6 10.19 -13.79 8.22
CA ILE A 6 10.80 -12.83 7.31
C ILE A 6 10.22 -11.46 7.61
N GLN A 7 11.10 -10.52 7.92
CA GLN A 7 10.79 -9.11 8.08
C GLN A 7 11.09 -8.39 6.76
N GLY A 8 10.04 -7.99 6.06
CA GLY A 8 10.16 -7.22 4.81
C GLY A 8 10.17 -5.70 5.02
N TYR A 9 9.84 -5.21 6.21
CA TYR A 9 9.54 -3.79 6.44
C TYR A 9 10.36 -3.20 7.58
N HIS A 10 10.78 -1.95 7.41
CA HIS A 10 11.34 -1.10 8.45
C HIS A 10 10.60 0.24 8.44
N PHE A 11 9.42 0.28 9.05
CA PHE A 11 8.53 1.44 9.03
C PHE A 11 9.07 2.70 9.72
N SER A 12 10.22 2.61 10.39
CA SER A 12 10.94 3.78 10.90
C SER A 12 11.59 4.61 9.78
N THR A 13 11.91 3.99 8.64
CA THR A 13 12.59 4.64 7.51
C THR A 13 11.75 4.77 6.26
N SER A 14 10.87 3.79 5.99
CA SER A 14 10.09 3.75 4.75
C SER A 14 8.84 2.88 4.92
N ALA A 15 7.73 3.28 4.30
CA ALA A 15 6.56 2.42 4.11
C ALA A 15 6.82 1.35 3.03
N VAL A 16 7.67 1.65 2.06
CA VAL A 16 8.09 0.69 1.02
C VAL A 16 8.98 -0.39 1.65
N PRO A 17 8.69 -1.68 1.40
CA PRO A 17 9.48 -2.78 1.94
C PRO A 17 10.90 -2.81 1.40
N GLN A 18 11.78 -3.40 2.21
CA GLN A 18 13.20 -3.50 1.96
C GLN A 18 13.51 -4.28 0.68
N LEU A 19 14.59 -3.87 0.00
CA LEU A 19 15.20 -4.62 -1.09
C LEU A 19 15.64 -6.02 -0.66
N VAL A 20 16.21 -6.11 0.54
CA VAL A 20 16.68 -7.37 1.12
C VAL A 20 15.95 -7.55 2.44
N PRO A 21 15.06 -8.55 2.55
CA PRO A 21 14.35 -8.78 3.79
C PRO A 21 15.28 -9.39 4.85
N THR A 22 14.96 -9.15 6.11
CA THR A 22 15.69 -9.70 7.24
C THR A 22 15.08 -11.04 7.67
N TYR A 23 15.91 -12.07 7.77
CA TYR A 23 15.49 -13.37 8.30
C TYR A 23 15.55 -13.35 9.82
N LEU A 24 14.48 -13.83 10.46
CA LEU A 24 14.39 -13.96 11.90
C LEU A 24 14.26 -15.43 12.27
N ILE A 25 15.03 -15.84 13.28
CA ILE A 25 14.90 -17.16 13.91
C ILE A 25 13.70 -17.08 14.87
N SER A 26 12.50 -17.14 14.30
CA SER A 26 11.24 -17.10 15.03
C SER A 26 10.24 -17.98 14.29
N ASP A 27 9.92 -19.11 14.91
CA ASP A 27 9.16 -20.18 14.27
C ASP A 27 7.73 -20.22 14.77
N ALA A 28 6.80 -20.54 13.86
CA ALA A 28 5.46 -20.90 14.27
C ALA A 28 5.50 -22.27 14.96
N LYS A 29 4.76 -22.39 16.07
CA LYS A 29 4.54 -23.69 16.69
C LYS A 29 3.39 -24.39 15.97
N VAL A 30 3.63 -25.61 15.51
CA VAL A 30 2.63 -26.45 14.86
C VAL A 30 2.36 -27.66 15.72
N THR A 31 1.08 -27.96 15.96
CA THR A 31 0.63 -29.15 16.69
C THR A 31 -0.42 -29.88 15.88
N PHE A 32 -0.36 -31.21 15.89
CA PHE A 32 -1.28 -32.08 15.16
C PHE A 32 -2.16 -32.84 16.16
N SER A 33 -3.42 -33.10 15.81
CA SER A 33 -4.28 -33.99 16.60
C SER A 33 -3.76 -35.42 16.62
N GLN A 34 -3.06 -35.84 15.56
CA GLN A 34 -2.44 -37.16 15.39
C GLN A 34 -1.16 -37.03 14.55
N ASN A 35 -0.10 -37.72 14.96
CA ASN A 35 1.19 -37.69 14.25
C ASN A 35 1.41 -38.91 13.34
N SER A 36 0.51 -39.88 13.38
CA SER A 36 0.53 -41.09 12.56
C SER A 36 -0.88 -41.64 12.44
N VAL A 37 -1.18 -42.17 11.25
CA VAL A 37 -2.48 -42.76 10.90
C VAL A 37 -2.26 -43.96 10.00
N ARG A 38 -3.22 -44.88 9.99
CA ARG A 38 -3.27 -45.98 9.02
C ARG A 38 -4.53 -45.80 8.18
N LEU A 39 -4.38 -45.95 6.87
CA LEU A 39 -5.47 -45.83 5.92
C LEU A 39 -5.49 -47.08 5.04
N ASN A 40 -6.67 -47.64 4.83
CA ASN A 40 -6.90 -48.61 3.78
C ASN A 40 -7.03 -47.89 2.42
N PRO A 41 -6.99 -48.64 1.29
CA PRO A 41 -7.32 -48.06 -0.01
C PRO A 41 -8.66 -47.33 0.03
N ASP A 42 -8.70 -46.15 -0.60
CA ASP A 42 -9.86 -45.26 -0.70
C ASP A 42 -10.37 -44.67 0.63
N GLU A 43 -9.70 -44.92 1.76
CA GLU A 43 -10.02 -44.26 3.03
C GLU A 43 -9.48 -42.83 3.11
N ASN A 44 -10.23 -41.99 3.82
CA ASN A 44 -9.86 -40.61 4.12
C ASN A 44 -9.90 -40.40 5.64
N ILE A 45 -8.96 -39.62 6.17
CA ILE A 45 -8.95 -39.20 7.57
C ILE A 45 -8.71 -37.69 7.67
N ASN A 46 -9.41 -37.05 8.62
CA ASN A 46 -9.22 -35.64 8.92
C ASN A 46 -8.23 -35.50 10.07
N ILE A 47 -7.09 -34.85 9.82
CA ILE A 47 -6.11 -34.47 10.85
C ILE A 47 -6.25 -32.98 11.11
N GLN A 48 -6.50 -32.61 12.36
CA GLN A 48 -6.54 -31.20 12.74
C GLN A 48 -5.12 -30.70 13.00
N VAL A 49 -4.75 -29.61 12.33
CA VAL A 49 -3.47 -28.92 12.51
C VAL A 49 -3.72 -27.56 13.13
N GLN A 50 -3.07 -27.29 14.25
CA GLN A 50 -3.13 -26.00 14.93
C GLN A 50 -1.80 -25.27 14.81
N PHE A 51 -1.88 -24.03 14.35
CA PHE A 51 -0.74 -23.12 14.21
C PHE A 51 -0.81 -22.07 15.29
N THR A 52 0.29 -21.89 16.01
CA THR A 52 0.50 -20.75 16.92
C THR A 52 1.55 -19.85 16.31
N GLN A 53 1.25 -18.57 16.19
CA GLN A 53 2.16 -17.58 15.62
C GLN A 53 3.51 -17.53 16.39
N PRO A 54 4.61 -17.14 15.74
CA PRO A 54 5.89 -16.97 16.40
C PRO A 54 5.82 -15.90 17.51
N LEU A 55 6.58 -16.10 18.59
CA LEU A 55 6.79 -15.06 19.59
C LEU A 55 7.82 -14.07 19.05
N SER A 56 7.40 -12.84 18.81
CA SER A 56 8.27 -11.76 18.33
C SER A 56 7.77 -10.41 18.83
N ASN A 57 8.72 -9.49 19.06
CA ASN A 57 8.42 -8.08 19.30
C ASN A 57 8.27 -7.30 17.99
N GLU A 58 8.72 -7.87 16.87
CA GLU A 58 8.54 -7.31 15.54
C GLU A 58 7.10 -7.52 15.07
N THR A 59 6.61 -6.62 14.22
CA THR A 59 5.26 -6.71 13.63
C THR A 59 5.36 -6.86 12.11
N HIS A 60 4.28 -7.30 11.48
CA HIS A 60 4.17 -7.47 10.02
C HIS A 60 5.21 -8.43 9.43
N LEU A 61 5.53 -9.49 10.19
CA LEU A 61 6.36 -10.58 9.72
C LEU A 61 5.53 -11.55 8.88
N ILE A 62 6.11 -12.08 7.82
CA ILE A 62 5.58 -13.28 7.17
C ILE A 62 6.34 -14.46 7.74
N TYR A 63 5.64 -15.44 8.28
CA TYR A 63 6.25 -16.66 8.80
C TYR A 63 5.66 -17.87 8.08
N GLY A 64 6.43 -18.95 7.96
CA GLY A 64 5.94 -20.14 7.26
C GLY A 64 6.92 -21.29 7.26
N GLY A 65 6.52 -22.37 6.60
CA GLY A 65 7.29 -23.59 6.47
C GLY A 65 6.51 -24.66 5.72
N TYR A 66 6.85 -25.92 5.99
CA TYR A 66 6.18 -27.07 5.38
C TYR A 66 5.80 -28.09 6.44
N LEU A 67 4.61 -28.67 6.30
CA LEU A 67 4.25 -29.91 6.98
C LEU A 67 4.79 -31.07 6.15
N LYS A 68 5.52 -31.98 6.78
CA LYS A 68 6.05 -33.19 6.15
C LYS A 68 5.10 -34.35 6.43
N VAL A 69 4.63 -35.00 5.37
CA VAL A 69 3.87 -36.25 5.44
C VAL A 69 4.75 -37.35 4.86
N SER A 70 5.12 -38.31 5.69
CA SER A 70 5.85 -39.50 5.26
C SER A 70 4.91 -40.69 5.29
N SER A 71 4.81 -41.42 4.18
CA SER A 71 4.04 -42.65 4.08
C SER A 71 4.94 -43.83 3.74
N SER A 72 4.58 -44.99 4.25
CA SER A 72 5.20 -46.27 3.92
C SER A 72 4.12 -47.27 3.55
N ASP A 73 4.21 -47.89 2.38
CA ASP A 73 3.38 -49.02 2.01
C ASP A 73 3.86 -50.25 2.78
N MET A 74 2.98 -50.81 3.62
CA MET A 74 3.28 -51.97 4.46
C MET A 74 3.52 -53.27 3.68
N ASN A 75 3.05 -53.36 2.43
CA ASN A 75 3.19 -54.54 1.58
C ASN A 75 4.44 -54.48 0.69
N THR A 76 4.78 -53.28 0.20
CA THR A 76 5.89 -53.10 -0.76
C THR A 76 7.15 -52.48 -0.15
N ASN A 77 7.08 -52.00 1.11
CA ASN A 77 8.11 -51.17 1.75
C ASN A 77 8.46 -49.89 0.97
N ALA A 78 7.65 -49.49 -0.01
CA ALA A 78 7.83 -48.24 -0.72
C ALA A 78 7.56 -47.07 0.24
N THR A 79 8.42 -46.05 0.20
CA THR A 79 8.25 -44.84 1.01
C THR A 79 8.01 -43.64 0.10
N HIS A 80 7.11 -42.76 0.53
CA HIS A 80 6.83 -41.50 -0.16
C HIS A 80 6.84 -40.35 0.84
N GLU A 81 7.25 -39.19 0.37
CA GLU A 81 7.27 -37.97 1.16
C GLU A 81 6.54 -36.86 0.41
N SER A 82 5.62 -36.20 1.10
CA SER A 82 4.86 -35.06 0.60
C SER A 82 5.05 -33.87 1.53
N HIS A 83 5.06 -32.68 0.94
CA HIS A 83 5.25 -31.42 1.66
C HIS A 83 4.06 -30.51 1.41
N ILE A 84 3.46 -30.01 2.49
CA ILE A 84 2.33 -29.08 2.43
C ILE A 84 2.83 -27.72 2.92
N PRO A 85 2.94 -26.69 2.05
CA PRO A 85 3.36 -25.36 2.47
C PRO A 85 2.31 -24.73 3.39
N TYR A 86 2.77 -23.97 4.37
CA TYR A 86 1.94 -23.07 5.16
C TYR A 86 2.67 -21.74 5.37
N PHE A 87 1.89 -20.68 5.50
CA PHE A 87 2.40 -19.39 5.94
C PHE A 87 1.33 -18.64 6.72
N GLY A 88 1.76 -17.66 7.50
CA GLY A 88 0.91 -16.71 8.21
C GLY A 88 1.59 -15.35 8.25
N ALA A 89 0.81 -14.34 8.66
CA ALA A 89 1.32 -13.00 8.88
C ALA A 89 1.13 -12.63 10.35
N LEU A 90 2.21 -12.20 11.00
CA LEU A 90 2.17 -11.68 12.36
C LEU A 90 1.77 -10.21 12.33
N GLY A 91 0.72 -9.83 13.05
CA GLY A 91 0.19 -8.47 13.07
C GLY A 91 -0.96 -8.24 12.09
N ASN A 92 -1.63 -7.10 12.23
CA ASN A 92 -2.82 -6.77 11.45
C ASN A 92 -2.42 -6.08 10.14
N GLN A 93 -2.69 -6.72 9.00
CA GLN A 93 -2.35 -6.16 7.69
C GLN A 93 -3.02 -4.80 7.40
N ARG A 94 -4.11 -4.44 8.09
CA ARG A 94 -4.74 -3.11 7.99
C ARG A 94 -3.87 -1.99 8.54
N ASP A 95 -2.90 -2.30 9.38
CA ASP A 95 -2.01 -1.33 10.03
C ASP A 95 -0.78 -1.02 9.16
N LEU A 96 -0.62 -1.69 8.00
CA LEU A 96 0.43 -1.39 7.06
C LEU A 96 0.29 0.05 6.52
N PRO A 97 1.33 0.88 6.59
CA PRO A 97 1.30 2.22 6.02
C PRO A 97 1.20 2.15 4.49
N ILE A 98 0.37 3.03 3.93
CA ILE A 98 0.21 3.19 2.49
C ILE A 98 1.11 4.32 1.99
N LEU A 99 1.06 5.52 2.57
CA LEU A 99 1.82 6.67 2.12
C LEU A 99 3.20 6.69 2.80
N ASP A 100 4.25 6.82 2.00
CA ASP A 100 5.63 6.82 2.50
C ASP A 100 6.07 8.17 3.10
N THR A 101 5.37 8.60 4.15
CA THR A 101 5.64 9.86 4.86
C THR A 101 7.00 9.93 5.54
N LYS A 102 7.64 8.77 5.78
CA LYS A 102 8.98 8.71 6.38
C LYS A 102 10.07 9.17 5.43
N THR A 103 9.88 9.01 4.12
CA THR A 103 10.81 9.48 3.09
C THR A 103 10.41 10.85 2.51
N GLY A 104 9.36 11.48 3.06
CA GLY A 104 8.89 12.80 2.66
C GLY A 104 7.79 12.80 1.61
N TYR A 105 7.21 11.64 1.26
CA TYR A 105 6.08 11.54 0.35
C TYR A 105 4.73 11.55 1.08
N PRO A 106 3.64 12.00 0.44
CA PRO A 106 3.62 12.76 -0.81
C PRO A 106 4.29 14.13 -0.68
N PHE A 107 4.65 14.74 -1.80
CA PHE A 107 5.07 16.14 -1.83
C PHE A 107 4.71 16.83 -3.15
N ILE A 108 4.67 18.16 -3.13
CA ILE A 108 4.54 18.98 -4.33
C ILE A 108 5.96 19.33 -4.81
N GLY A 109 6.24 19.03 -6.08
CA GLY A 109 7.57 19.17 -6.67
C GLY A 109 7.60 20.01 -7.96
N ASP A 110 8.82 20.26 -8.44
CA ASP A 110 9.05 20.69 -9.82
C ASP A 110 8.90 19.51 -10.81
N SER A 111 9.06 19.78 -12.11
CA SER A 111 8.96 18.76 -13.16
C SER A 111 10.08 17.72 -13.12
N ASN A 112 11.12 17.91 -12.30
CA ASN A 112 12.25 17.02 -12.15
C ASN A 112 12.17 16.19 -10.85
N GLY A 113 11.07 16.29 -10.09
CA GLY A 113 10.91 15.56 -8.84
C GLY A 113 11.61 16.19 -7.63
N HIS A 114 12.01 17.46 -7.70
CA HIS A 114 12.55 18.16 -6.52
C HIS A 114 11.43 18.81 -5.71
N ILE A 115 11.47 18.61 -4.40
CA ILE A 115 10.51 19.23 -3.47
C ILE A 115 10.58 20.76 -3.54
N LEU A 116 9.42 21.41 -3.57
CA LEU A 116 9.32 22.87 -3.52
C LEU A 116 9.03 23.33 -2.09
N ASN A 117 9.96 24.09 -1.49
CA ASN A 117 9.92 24.52 -0.08
C ASN A 117 9.47 25.98 0.12
N THR A 118 8.94 26.65 -0.90
CA THR A 118 8.62 28.10 -0.86
C THR A 118 7.11 28.35 -0.97
N SER A 119 6.68 29.62 -0.84
CA SER A 119 5.29 30.01 -1.11
C SER A 119 4.93 29.73 -2.57
N LEU A 120 4.20 28.65 -2.81
CA LEU A 120 3.85 28.18 -4.15
C LEU A 120 2.68 28.99 -4.70
N VAL A 121 2.88 29.58 -5.88
CA VAL A 121 1.83 30.29 -6.63
C VAL A 121 1.69 29.66 -8.01
N TYR A 122 0.53 29.07 -8.29
CA TYR A 122 0.21 28.44 -9.56
C TYR A 122 -0.73 29.35 -10.36
N ASN A 123 -0.30 29.70 -11.59
CA ASN A 123 -1.09 30.52 -12.52
C ASN A 123 -1.71 29.58 -13.56
N PHE A 124 -2.93 29.13 -13.29
CA PHE A 124 -3.61 28.19 -14.17
C PHE A 124 -4.52 28.93 -15.16
N ALA A 125 -4.37 28.63 -16.45
CA ALA A 125 -5.16 29.25 -17.50
C ALA A 125 -6.67 28.98 -17.35
N THR A 126 -7.48 29.97 -17.70
CA THR A 126 -8.95 29.89 -17.68
C THR A 126 -9.55 29.25 -18.93
N THR A 127 -8.84 29.26 -20.07
CA THR A 127 -9.32 28.72 -21.35
C THR A 127 -8.38 27.66 -21.94
N LYS A 128 -8.93 26.75 -22.77
CA LYS A 128 -8.15 25.71 -23.49
C LYS A 128 -7.25 26.26 -24.61
N ARG A 129 -7.25 27.58 -24.87
CA ARG A 129 -6.69 28.17 -26.11
C ARG A 129 -5.42 29.00 -25.93
N HIS A 130 -4.80 29.05 -24.75
CA HIS A 130 -3.61 29.89 -24.57
C HIS A 130 -2.30 29.16 -24.84
N TRP A 131 -1.50 29.77 -25.71
CA TRP A 131 -0.07 29.54 -25.98
C TRP A 131 0.85 30.09 -24.86
N GLN A 132 0.38 30.08 -23.62
CA GLN A 132 1.20 30.39 -22.44
C GLN A 132 1.31 29.12 -21.61
N PRO A 133 2.45 28.86 -20.92
CA PRO A 133 2.54 27.71 -20.04
C PRO A 133 1.52 27.89 -18.93
N SER A 134 0.41 27.13 -18.97
CA SER A 134 -0.39 26.89 -17.78
C SER A 134 0.56 26.27 -16.78
N SER A 135 0.64 26.82 -15.55
CA SER A 135 1.40 26.13 -14.51
C SER A 135 0.88 24.70 -14.40
N VAL A 136 1.78 23.75 -14.12
CA VAL A 136 1.44 22.38 -13.77
C VAL A 136 1.93 22.18 -12.35
N LEU A 137 1.05 21.66 -11.50
CA LEU A 137 1.44 21.21 -10.17
C LEU A 137 1.79 19.73 -10.26
N HIS A 138 3.02 19.38 -9.95
CA HIS A 138 3.49 18.01 -9.91
C HIS A 138 3.35 17.48 -8.49
N LEU A 139 2.51 16.47 -8.29
CA LEU A 139 2.33 15.80 -7.01
C LEU A 139 2.97 14.42 -7.08
N TYR A 140 4.00 14.21 -6.27
CA TYR A 140 4.72 12.94 -6.19
C TYR A 140 4.23 12.14 -4.99
N THR A 141 3.94 10.86 -5.20
CA THR A 141 3.45 9.95 -4.15
C THR A 141 4.20 8.64 -4.20
N ARG A 142 4.57 8.11 -3.04
CA ARG A 142 5.23 6.82 -2.90
C ARG A 142 4.42 5.93 -1.97
N LEU A 143 4.05 4.76 -2.46
CA LEU A 143 3.12 3.84 -1.82
C LEU A 143 3.86 2.63 -1.23
N GLY A 144 3.80 2.43 0.07
CA GLY A 144 4.36 1.26 0.76
C GLY A 144 3.51 0.00 0.63
N SER A 145 2.19 0.19 0.57
CA SER A 145 1.20 -0.86 0.45
C SER A 145 0.29 -0.60 -0.75
N PRO A 146 -0.23 -1.63 -1.44
CA PRO A 146 -1.19 -1.43 -2.52
C PRO A 146 -2.49 -0.85 -1.95
N THR A 147 -3.18 -0.06 -2.76
CA THR A 147 -4.46 0.54 -2.40
C THR A 147 -5.50 0.31 -3.49
N ALA A 148 -6.71 -0.07 -3.08
CA ALA A 148 -7.81 -0.22 -4.04
C ALA A 148 -8.30 1.12 -4.59
N ILE A 149 -8.12 2.21 -3.83
CA ILE A 149 -8.48 3.58 -4.25
C ILE A 149 -7.46 4.56 -3.68
N ILE A 150 -6.84 5.35 -4.54
CA ILE A 150 -6.17 6.59 -4.15
C ILE A 150 -6.87 7.76 -4.83
N LYS A 151 -7.12 8.84 -4.08
CA LYS A 151 -7.70 10.06 -4.62
C LYS A 151 -7.09 11.31 -4.02
N PHE A 152 -7.12 12.39 -4.79
CA PHE A 152 -6.59 13.69 -4.44
C PHE A 152 -7.71 14.73 -4.52
N GLU A 153 -7.90 15.46 -3.43
CA GLU A 153 -8.94 16.47 -3.26
C GLU A 153 -8.30 17.84 -3.08
N LEU A 154 -8.82 18.86 -3.76
CA LEU A 154 -8.49 20.25 -3.48
C LEU A 154 -9.34 20.70 -2.30
N VAL A 155 -8.70 21.18 -1.24
CA VAL A 155 -9.36 21.62 -0.02
C VAL A 155 -8.99 23.06 0.34
N SER A 156 -9.91 23.80 0.94
CA SER A 156 -9.61 25.13 1.46
C SER A 156 -8.74 25.08 2.72
N GLU A 157 -8.23 26.23 3.16
CA GLU A 157 -7.53 26.38 4.44
C GLU A 157 -8.41 26.01 5.66
N GLN A 158 -9.74 25.99 5.51
CA GLN A 158 -10.72 25.58 6.52
C GLN A 158 -11.17 24.12 6.34
N ASP A 159 -10.38 23.33 5.61
CA ASP A 159 -10.58 21.89 5.41
C ASP A 159 -11.86 21.52 4.62
N GLN A 160 -12.43 22.48 3.87
CA GLN A 160 -13.59 22.25 3.01
C GLN A 160 -13.18 21.70 1.65
N VAL A 161 -13.79 20.59 1.22
CA VAL A 161 -13.54 20.01 -0.09
C VAL A 161 -14.14 20.89 -1.19
N ILE A 162 -13.29 21.42 -2.06
CA ILE A 162 -13.67 22.23 -3.23
C ILE A 162 -14.01 21.32 -4.42
N GLY A 163 -13.27 20.24 -4.57
CA GLY A 163 -13.49 19.22 -5.60
C GLY A 163 -12.32 18.25 -5.68
N GLN A 164 -12.52 17.14 -6.39
CA GLN A 164 -11.45 16.18 -6.66
C GLN A 164 -10.56 16.72 -7.78
N LEU A 165 -9.25 16.50 -7.71
CA LEU A 165 -8.36 16.84 -8.82
C LEU A 165 -8.78 16.05 -10.07
N TRP A 166 -8.83 16.72 -11.23
CA TRP A 166 -9.04 16.04 -12.50
C TRP A 166 -7.94 15.00 -12.71
N ASP A 167 -8.33 13.77 -13.07
CA ASP A 167 -7.45 12.60 -13.16
C ASP A 167 -6.74 12.22 -11.83
N GLY A 168 -7.11 12.88 -10.74
CA GLY A 168 -6.54 12.65 -9.42
C GLY A 168 -7.19 11.50 -8.66
N GLN A 169 -7.74 10.49 -9.33
CA GLN A 169 -8.18 9.26 -8.69
C GLN A 169 -7.81 8.05 -9.53
N SER A 170 -7.26 7.05 -8.86
CA SER A 170 -6.89 5.78 -9.48
C SER A 170 -7.38 4.63 -8.62
N HIS A 171 -7.64 3.51 -9.28
CA HIS A 171 -8.11 2.28 -8.65
C HIS A 171 -7.04 1.20 -8.77
N TYR A 172 -6.97 0.33 -7.76
CA TYR A 172 -6.08 -0.83 -7.71
C TYR A 172 -4.62 -0.47 -8.02
N VAL A 173 -4.09 0.51 -7.28
CA VAL A 173 -2.72 0.99 -7.45
C VAL A 173 -1.78 0.07 -6.65
N SER A 174 -0.75 -0.45 -7.32
CA SER A 174 0.29 -1.25 -6.68
C SER A 174 1.12 -0.39 -5.72
N ARG A 175 1.83 -1.06 -4.80
CA ARG A 175 2.90 -0.40 -4.06
C ARG A 175 4.06 -0.03 -5.00
N ASN A 176 4.86 0.94 -4.58
CA ASN A 176 6.16 1.22 -5.17
C ASN A 176 7.22 0.20 -4.70
N ASP A 177 8.35 0.21 -5.39
CA ASP A 177 9.55 -0.50 -4.96
C ASP A 177 10.76 0.44 -4.97
N HIS A 178 11.97 -0.13 -5.01
CA HIS A 178 13.22 0.61 -5.05
C HIS A 178 13.88 0.59 -6.44
N SER A 179 13.16 0.12 -7.46
CA SER A 179 13.59 0.23 -8.86
C SER A 179 13.38 1.64 -9.38
N ASN A 180 14.11 2.02 -10.42
CA ASN A 180 13.95 3.34 -11.04
C ASN A 180 12.58 3.50 -11.73
N ASP A 181 12.01 2.40 -12.23
CA ASP A 181 10.77 2.44 -13.02
C ASP A 181 9.50 2.54 -12.15
N LEU A 182 9.59 2.15 -10.88
CA LEU A 182 8.46 2.13 -9.94
C LEU A 182 8.84 2.75 -8.59
N TYR A 183 9.75 3.73 -8.59
CA TYR A 183 10.21 4.40 -7.39
C TYR A 183 9.09 5.20 -6.70
N ASP A 184 8.34 5.97 -7.49
CA ASP A 184 7.19 6.76 -7.10
C ASP A 184 6.17 6.90 -8.24
N TYR A 185 5.04 7.55 -7.95
CA TYR A 185 4.04 7.99 -8.91
C TYR A 185 3.99 9.51 -8.96
N ALA A 186 3.75 10.07 -10.14
CA ALA A 186 3.54 11.50 -10.33
C ALA A 186 2.14 11.79 -10.90
N LEU A 187 1.48 12.80 -10.35
CA LEU A 187 0.26 13.38 -10.89
C LEU A 187 0.55 14.81 -11.35
N ASP A 188 0.32 15.06 -12.63
CA ASP A 188 0.45 16.37 -13.25
C ASP A 188 -0.90 17.09 -13.28
N TRP A 189 -1.09 18.07 -12.40
CA TRP A 189 -2.35 18.74 -12.23
C TRP A 189 -2.36 20.15 -12.85
N SER A 190 -3.26 20.35 -13.81
CA SER A 190 -3.45 21.60 -14.56
C SER A 190 -4.45 22.59 -13.94
N GLY A 191 -4.82 22.39 -12.67
CA GLY A 191 -5.78 23.26 -11.99
C GLY A 191 -7.26 22.95 -12.26
N ARG A 192 -7.59 21.81 -12.86
CA ARG A 192 -8.98 21.39 -13.11
C ARG A 192 -9.49 20.47 -12.00
N ILE A 193 -10.73 20.64 -11.58
CA ILE A 193 -11.37 19.79 -10.58
C ILE A 193 -12.64 19.14 -11.12
N LEU A 194 -13.03 18.03 -10.52
CA LEU A 194 -14.36 17.45 -10.63
C LEU A 194 -15.19 17.93 -9.43
N ASP A 195 -16.34 18.52 -9.70
CA ASP A 195 -17.32 18.80 -8.65
C ASP A 195 -18.07 17.52 -8.22
N ASN A 196 -18.97 17.66 -7.24
CA ASN A 196 -19.79 16.55 -6.74
C ASN A 196 -20.75 15.93 -7.77
N ARG A 197 -20.88 16.53 -8.96
CA ARG A 197 -21.66 16.01 -10.09
C ARG A 197 -20.74 15.43 -11.19
N ASN A 198 -19.46 15.21 -10.90
CA ASN A 198 -18.43 14.79 -11.84
C ASN A 198 -18.27 15.74 -13.04
N LYS A 199 -18.64 17.01 -12.89
CA LYS A 199 -18.43 18.01 -13.93
C LYS A 199 -17.04 18.63 -13.77
N SER A 200 -16.31 18.66 -14.89
CA SER A 200 -15.00 19.29 -14.97
C SER A 200 -15.11 20.80 -14.88
N ASN A 201 -14.59 21.37 -13.81
CA ASN A 201 -14.51 22.80 -13.57
C ASN A 201 -13.06 23.26 -13.40
N VAL A 202 -12.89 24.56 -13.47
CA VAL A 202 -11.63 25.26 -13.24
C VAL A 202 -11.59 25.60 -11.76
N ALA A 203 -10.57 25.16 -11.00
CA ALA A 203 -10.43 25.50 -9.58
C ALA A 203 -10.46 27.02 -9.33
N PRO A 204 -11.08 27.51 -8.25
CA PRO A 204 -11.18 28.96 -8.00
C PRO A 204 -9.83 29.61 -7.63
N ASN A 205 -9.79 30.94 -7.68
CA ASN A 205 -8.70 31.72 -7.08
C ASN A 205 -8.73 31.57 -5.55
N GLY A 206 -7.55 31.48 -4.93
CA GLY A 206 -7.45 31.41 -3.46
C GLY A 206 -6.26 30.61 -2.98
N SER A 207 -6.21 30.38 -1.67
CA SER A 207 -5.24 29.51 -1.01
C SER A 207 -5.87 28.15 -0.70
N PHE A 208 -5.15 27.09 -1.02
CA PHE A 208 -5.64 25.72 -0.93
C PHE A 208 -4.54 24.76 -0.50
N ARG A 209 -4.97 23.55 -0.17
CA ARG A 209 -4.11 22.38 0.08
C ARG A 209 -4.63 21.21 -0.77
N ILE A 210 -3.78 20.24 -1.06
CA ILE A 210 -4.17 18.95 -1.64
C ILE A 210 -4.25 17.93 -0.52
N ARG A 211 -5.39 17.25 -0.42
CA ARG A 211 -5.57 16.09 0.45
C ARG A 211 -5.45 14.82 -0.37
N ALA A 212 -4.45 14.01 -0.07
CA ALA A 212 -4.36 12.64 -0.56
C ALA A 212 -5.14 11.72 0.38
N LYS A 213 -5.92 10.79 -0.19
CA LYS A 213 -6.62 9.74 0.55
C LYS A 213 -6.36 8.41 -0.12
N ALA A 214 -5.80 7.44 0.62
CA ALA A 214 -5.59 6.07 0.14
C ALA A 214 -6.36 5.07 1.02
N LEU A 215 -7.11 4.17 0.39
CA LEU A 215 -7.96 3.21 1.09
C LEU A 215 -7.12 2.04 1.61
N LYS A 216 -7.16 1.80 2.93
CA LYS A 216 -6.48 0.68 3.58
C LYS A 216 -6.95 -0.66 3.03
N ILE A 217 -6.09 -1.69 3.14
CA ILE A 217 -6.46 -3.05 2.79
C ILE A 217 -7.71 -3.48 3.58
N PHE A 218 -8.66 -4.11 2.89
CA PHE A 218 -9.99 -4.46 3.44
C PHE A 218 -10.85 -3.27 3.92
N GLY A 219 -10.46 -2.04 3.58
CA GLY A 219 -11.18 -0.81 3.86
C GLY A 219 -12.50 -0.70 3.10
N HIS A 220 -13.49 -0.04 3.70
CA HIS A 220 -14.72 0.38 3.04
C HIS A 220 -14.64 1.87 2.69
N PRO A 221 -14.92 2.26 1.44
CA PRO A 221 -14.75 3.66 0.99
C PRO A 221 -15.64 4.66 1.76
N ASP A 222 -16.75 4.20 2.32
CA ASP A 222 -17.70 5.01 3.07
C ASP A 222 -17.29 5.24 4.54
N ARG A 223 -16.24 4.56 5.03
CA ARG A 223 -15.75 4.69 6.41
C ARG A 223 -14.51 5.59 6.44
N ILE A 224 -14.57 6.68 7.20
CA ILE A 224 -13.48 7.66 7.25
C ILE A 224 -12.17 7.06 7.79
N ASP A 225 -12.26 6.17 8.79
CA ASP A 225 -11.08 5.55 9.45
C ASP A 225 -10.36 4.52 8.57
N ASP A 226 -11.01 4.08 7.49
CA ASP A 226 -10.43 3.17 6.51
C ASP A 226 -9.54 3.90 5.50
N TRP A 227 -9.43 5.22 5.57
CA TRP A 227 -8.53 6.01 4.73
C TRP A 227 -7.26 6.41 5.49
N GLU A 228 -6.11 6.20 4.87
CA GLU A 228 -4.90 6.92 5.20
C GLU A 228 -4.91 8.27 4.46
N THR A 229 -4.58 9.35 5.17
CA THR A 229 -4.68 10.71 4.62
C THR A 229 -3.41 11.50 4.82
N TRP A 230 -3.10 12.32 3.83
CA TRP A 230 -2.01 13.29 3.89
C TRP A 230 -2.51 14.64 3.35
N LEU A 231 -1.95 15.73 3.86
CA LEU A 231 -2.34 17.07 3.50
C LEU A 231 -1.09 17.90 3.14
N SER A 232 -1.05 18.43 1.92
CA SER A 232 0.08 19.20 1.42
C SER A 232 0.34 20.49 2.20
N PRO A 233 1.50 21.15 2.03
CA PRO A 233 1.63 22.56 2.35
C PRO A 233 0.60 23.43 1.61
N SER A 234 0.35 24.64 2.11
CA SER A 234 -0.52 25.61 1.45
C SER A 234 0.11 26.15 0.16
N PHE A 235 -0.72 26.34 -0.85
CA PHE A 235 -0.35 26.99 -2.10
C PHE A 235 -1.47 27.90 -2.59
N ARG A 236 -1.11 28.88 -3.42
CA ARG A 236 -2.05 29.85 -3.96
C ARG A 236 -2.32 29.56 -5.44
N ILE A 237 -3.59 29.67 -5.83
CA ILE A 237 -4.03 29.63 -7.22
C ILE A 237 -4.42 31.02 -7.68
N ASN A 238 -3.84 31.44 -8.82
CA ASN A 238 -4.29 32.58 -9.59
C ASN A 238 -4.79 32.12 -10.97
N ARG A 239 -5.86 32.74 -11.44
CA ARG A 239 -6.44 32.56 -12.76
C ARG A 239 -6.00 33.67 -13.67
N ILE A 240 -5.48 33.27 -14.82
CA ILE A 240 -5.01 34.13 -15.91
C ILE A 240 -5.73 33.77 -17.22
#